data_AF-A0A0B7H973-F1
#
_entry.id   AF-A0A0B7H973-F1
#
_cell.length_a   1.000
_cell.length_b   1.000
_cell.length_c   1.000
_cell.angle_alpha   90.00
_cell.angle_beta   90.00
_cell.angle_gamma   90.00
#
_symmetry.space_group_name_H-M   'P 1'
#
loop_
_entity.id
_entity.type
_entity.pdbx_description
1 polymer ?
#
loop_
_entity_poly.entity_id
_entity_poly.type
_entity_poly.pdbx_seq_one_letter_code
_entity_poly.pdbx_strand_id
1 'polypeptide(L)' 'MISFGPTIKGAHSPDEKVNIKSVQKFWKYLLEILKNIPQR' A
#
# COMPACT_ATOMS: atom_id res chain seq x y z
N MET A 1 -15.12 4.38 3.08
CA MET A 1 -14.02 3.39 3.12
C MET A 1 -13.04 3.72 2.01
N ILE A 2 -11.74 3.54 2.23
CA ILE A 2 -10.70 3.81 1.23
C ILE A 2 -9.89 2.53 1.02
N SER A 3 -9.48 2.28 -0.23
CA SER A 3 -8.56 1.21 -0.61
C SER A 3 -7.37 1.82 -1.35
N PHE A 4 -6.16 1.45 -0.93
CA PHE A 4 -4.90 1.84 -1.56
C PHE A 4 -3.83 0.80 -1.20
N GLY A 5 -2.76 0.71 -1.99
CA GLY A 5 -1.73 -0.31 -1.79
C GLY A 5 -0.48 -0.08 -2.63
N PRO A 6 0.53 -0.96 -2.49
CA PRO A 6 1.70 -0.94 -3.34
C PRO A 6 1.35 -1.34 -4.79
N THR A 7 2.28 -1.12 -5.71
CA THR A 7 2.13 -1.55 -7.10
C THR A 7 2.40 -3.05 -7.22
N ILE A 8 1.37 -3.80 -7.60
CA ILE A 8 1.42 -5.22 -7.97
C ILE A 8 1.16 -5.32 -9.47
N LYS A 9 1.90 -6.17 -10.19
CA LYS A 9 1.72 -6.45 -11.62
C LYS A 9 1.56 -7.94 -11.85
N GLY A 10 0.73 -8.32 -12.82
CA GLY A 10 0.46 -9.72 -13.15
C GLY A 10 -0.32 -10.46 -12.07
N ALA A 11 -1.13 -9.74 -11.28
CA ALA A 11 -1.93 -10.37 -10.24
C ALA A 11 -2.75 -11.54 -10.81
N HIS A 12 -2.78 -12.65 -10.08
CA HIS A 12 -3.44 -13.90 -10.47
C HIS A 12 -2.78 -14.66 -11.63
N SER A 13 -1.51 -14.41 -11.93
CA SER A 13 -0.71 -15.25 -12.84
C SER A 13 0.60 -15.69 -12.18
N PRO A 14 1.30 -16.71 -12.72
CA PRO A 14 2.64 -17.07 -12.26
C PRO A 14 3.67 -15.93 -12.38
N ASP A 15 3.38 -14.88 -13.15
CA ASP A 15 4.22 -13.68 -13.29
C ASP A 15 3.95 -12.61 -12.23
N GLU A 16 3.08 -12.90 -11.25
CA GLU A 16 2.70 -11.98 -10.19
C GLU A 16 3.93 -11.50 -9.41
N LYS A 17 4.11 -10.19 -9.38
CA LYS A 17 5.23 -9.57 -8.66
C LYS A 17 4.86 -8.21 -8.10
N VAL A 18 5.49 -7.89 -6.97
CA VAL A 18 5.33 -6.63 -6.26
C VAL A 18 6.54 -5.73 -6.43
N ASN A 19 6.32 -4.43 -6.60
CA ASN A 19 7.40 -3.46 -6.66
C ASN A 19 7.88 -3.08 -5.25
N ILE A 20 9.10 -3.49 -4.88
CA ILE A 20 9.69 -3.27 -3.53
C ILE A 20 9.70 -1.78 -3.12
N LYS A 21 10.05 -0.86 -4.02
CA LYS A 21 10.07 0.59 -3.71
C LYS A 21 8.66 1.10 -3.38
N SER A 22 7.64 0.61 -4.09
CA SER A 22 6.24 0.98 -3.83
C SER A 22 5.73 0.45 -2.48
N VAL A 23 6.22 -0.70 -2.00
CA VAL A 23 5.89 -1.23 -0.67
C VAL A 23 6.38 -0.29 0.42
N GLN A 24 7.60 0.23 0.31
CA GLN A 24 8.12 1.21 1.26
C GLN A 24 7.28 2.50 1.29
N LYS A 25 6.82 2.97 0.13
CA LYS A 25 5.95 4.15 0.01
C LYS A 25 4.58 3.90 0.65
N PHE A 26 3.96 2.76 0.33
CA PHE A 26 2.70 2.32 0.95
C PHE A 26 2.81 2.29 2.47
N TRP A 27 3.86 1.66 3.00
CA TRP A 27 4.04 1.53 4.45
C TRP A 27 4.17 2.88 5.16
N LYS A 28 4.95 3.80 4.58
CA LYS A 28 5.07 5.17 5.12
C LYS A 28 3.72 5.89 5.18
N TYR A 29 2.92 5.81 4.11
CA TYR A 29 1.61 6.46 4.10
C TYR A 29 0.59 5.79 5.03
N LEU A 30 0.59 4.46 5.11
CA LEU A 30 -0.27 3.74 6.05
C LEU A 30 -0.02 4.23 7.48
N LEU A 31 1.24 4.29 7.91
CA LEU A 31 1.59 4.76 9.25
C LEU A 31 1.19 6.22 9.47
N GLU A 32 1.42 7.11 8.51
CA GLU A 32 1.03 8.52 8.65
C GLU A 32 -0.48 8.70 8.71
N ILE A 33 -1.26 7.94 7.93
CA ILE A 33 -2.72 7.97 8.03
C ILE A 33 -3.16 7.53 9.43
N LEU A 34 -2.62 6.43 9.95
CA LEU A 34 -2.98 5.90 11.26
C LEU A 34 -2.64 6.88 12.40
N LYS A 35 -1.48 7.55 12.34
CA LYS A 35 -1.07 8.54 13.34
C LYS A 35 -1.98 9.78 13.35
N ASN A 36 -2.50 10.16 12.19
CA ASN A 36 -3.28 11.39 12.01
C ASN A 36 -4.79 11.13 11.93
N ILE A 37 -5.28 9.98 12.42
CA ILE A 37 -6.73 9.75 12.53
C ILE A 37 -7.32 10.79 13.50
N PRO A 38 -8.29 11.63 13.07
CA PRO A 38 -8.88 12.65 13.92
C PRO A 38 -9.68 12.03 15.06
N GLN A 39 -9.69 12.71 16.21
CA GLN A 39 -10.61 12.41 17.30
C GLN A 39 -12.03 12.82 16.91
N ARG A 40 -13.02 12.07 17.42
CA ARG A 40 -14.44 12.30 17.14
C ARG A 40 -14.97 13.51 17.91
#